data_AF-A0A2P4Y2F7-F1
#
_entry.id   AF-A0A2P4Y2F7-F1
#
_cell.length_a   1.000
_cell.length_b   1.000
_cell.length_c   1.000
_cell.angle_alpha   90.00
_cell.angle_beta   90.00
_cell.angle_gamma   90.00
#
_symmetry.space_group_name_H-M   'P 1'
#
loop_
_entity.id
_entity.type
_entity.pdbx_description
1 polymer ?
#
loop_
_entity_poly.entity_id
_entity_poly.type
_entity_poly.pdbx_seq_one_letter_code
_entity_poly.pdbx_strand_id
1 'polypeptide(L)'
;MVAADIDPSIESRLANQTLIVMTVNFLFPTLPFRPDWIFPHRPTIFTSSTAPVFCGHLITEANVKALQAAEPWQVIRNTLPPILFKADVGGRLGISVRQYRDFEASELIAYWESTHKFPITAAMIAQSPWLGAFPKQRNNRRSHAGNWRKRMLPTLIQAMIEVWCDLDLLLDPFFLHFPKRTDDVSWYPGIDARRANLVDPQLNRREPTDLLEALEETGTADPWRNHFRDHTAEHPAR
;
A
#
# COMPACT_ATOMS: atom_id res chain seq x y z
N MET A 1 15.95 -6.54 21.65
CA MET A 1 16.70 -5.81 20.60
C MET A 1 15.81 -4.65 20.21
N VAL A 2 16.16 -3.44 20.63
CA VAL A 2 15.37 -2.23 20.33
C VAL A 2 15.47 -2.02 18.82
N ALA A 3 14.33 -2.01 18.12
CA ALA A 3 14.30 -1.70 16.69
C ALA A 3 14.91 -0.30 16.52
N ALA A 4 15.90 -0.18 15.64
CA ALA A 4 16.41 1.13 15.27
C ALA A 4 15.25 1.93 14.67
N ASP A 5 15.02 3.12 15.20
CA ASP A 5 13.99 4.04 14.72
C ASP A 5 14.19 4.25 13.21
N ILE A 6 13.26 3.76 12.39
CA ILE A 6 13.38 3.85 10.94
C ILE A 6 12.92 5.26 10.57
N ASP A 7 13.86 6.20 10.54
CA ASP A 7 13.60 7.53 10.00
C ASP A 7 13.07 7.41 8.56
N PRO A 8 11.78 7.77 8.32
CA PRO A 8 11.13 7.68 7.01
C PRO A 8 11.82 8.52 5.95
N SER A 9 12.46 9.60 6.41
CA SER A 9 12.87 10.71 5.59
C SER A 9 14.38 10.68 5.34
N ILE A 10 14.79 11.45 4.35
CA ILE A 10 16.19 11.81 4.12
C ILE A 10 16.32 13.27 4.55
N GLU A 11 16.75 13.50 5.80
CA GLU A 11 16.80 14.82 6.46
C GLU A 11 17.48 15.90 5.59
N SER A 12 18.58 15.56 4.91
CA SER A 12 19.32 16.48 4.04
C SER A 12 18.50 17.00 2.85
N ARG A 13 17.46 16.27 2.43
CA ARG A 13 16.53 16.69 1.37
C ARG A 13 15.41 17.58 1.91
N LEU A 14 15.03 17.42 3.18
CA LEU A 14 14.01 18.25 3.86
C LEU A 14 14.58 19.60 4.29
N ALA A 15 15.78 19.62 4.86
CA ALA A 15 16.41 20.84 5.38
C ALA A 15 16.60 21.96 4.33
N ASN A 16 16.60 21.60 3.04
CA ASN A 16 16.77 22.52 1.92
C ASN A 16 15.44 22.98 1.28
N GLN A 17 14.27 22.65 1.86
CA GLN A 17 12.96 22.97 1.29
C GLN A 17 12.13 23.86 2.22
N THR A 18 11.69 25.01 1.72
CA THR A 18 10.68 25.84 2.38
C THR A 18 9.27 25.41 1.96
N LEU A 19 8.39 25.20 2.94
CA LEU A 19 6.97 24.81 2.76
C LEU A 19 6.20 25.77 1.84
N ILE A 20 6.58 27.05 1.83
CA ILE A 20 6.02 28.11 0.95
C ILE A 20 6.28 27.85 -0.55
N VAL A 21 7.30 27.07 -0.90
CA VAL A 21 7.71 26.78 -2.29
C VAL A 21 7.28 25.35 -2.73
N MET A 22 6.71 24.57 -1.81
CA MET A 22 6.26 23.20 -2.06
C MET A 22 4.99 23.18 -2.91
N THR A 23 5.14 23.13 -4.23
CA THR A 23 4.02 22.84 -5.14
C THR A 23 3.81 21.33 -5.27
N VAL A 24 2.61 20.90 -5.69
CA VAL A 24 2.28 19.50 -6.03
C VAL A 24 3.36 18.82 -6.90
N ASN A 25 3.89 19.58 -7.87
CA ASN A 25 4.89 19.10 -8.82
C ASN A 25 6.28 18.94 -8.19
N PHE A 26 6.53 19.59 -7.05
CA PHE A 26 7.79 19.49 -6.31
C PHE A 26 7.69 18.42 -5.22
N LEU A 27 6.62 18.45 -4.41
CA LEU A 27 6.42 17.59 -3.23
C LEU A 27 6.62 16.11 -3.54
N PHE A 28 6.06 15.60 -4.63
CA PHE A 28 6.05 14.16 -4.90
C PHE A 28 7.33 13.58 -5.53
N PRO A 29 8.02 14.28 -6.45
CA PRO A 29 9.37 13.90 -6.84
C PRO A 29 10.41 14.06 -5.72
N THR A 30 10.18 15.00 -4.79
CA THR A 30 11.12 15.30 -3.71
C THR A 30 10.82 14.60 -2.39
N LEU A 31 9.65 13.94 -2.25
CA LEU A 31 9.29 13.18 -1.06
C LEU A 31 10.45 12.24 -0.71
N PRO A 32 11.09 12.46 0.45
CA PRO A 32 12.41 11.91 0.72
C PRO A 32 12.29 10.52 1.35
N PHE A 33 11.29 9.74 0.93
CA PHE A 33 11.16 8.38 1.40
C PHE A 33 12.37 7.60 0.91
N ARG A 34 13.04 6.92 1.85
CA ARG A 34 14.12 6.01 1.48
C ARG A 34 13.55 5.00 0.48
N PRO A 35 14.28 4.66 -0.60
CA PRO A 35 13.95 3.49 -1.40
C PRO A 35 13.69 2.31 -0.47
N ASP A 36 12.69 1.51 -0.82
CA ASP A 36 12.36 0.28 -0.10
C ASP A 36 11.71 0.46 1.27
N TRP A 37 11.44 1.70 1.66
CA TRP A 37 10.74 2.03 2.90
C TRP A 37 9.26 1.66 2.85
N ILE A 38 8.55 2.05 1.78
CA ILE A 38 7.10 1.80 1.64
C ILE A 38 6.83 0.46 0.94
N PHE A 39 7.53 0.21 -0.16
CA PHE A 39 7.39 -1.00 -0.95
C PHE A 39 8.76 -1.66 -0.99
N PRO A 40 8.91 -2.89 -0.49
CA PRO A 40 10.22 -3.52 -0.43
C PRO A 40 10.80 -3.65 -1.84
N HIS A 41 12.11 -3.43 -2.01
CA HIS A 41 12.80 -3.93 -3.19
C HIS A 41 12.71 -5.45 -3.15
N ARG A 42 11.86 -6.03 -3.99
CA ARG A 42 11.92 -7.47 -4.21
C ARG A 42 13.07 -7.71 -5.18
N PRO A 43 14.14 -8.44 -4.80
CA PRO A 43 15.25 -8.68 -5.69
C PRO A 43 14.76 -9.38 -6.97
N THR A 44 15.42 -9.10 -8.08
CA THR A 44 15.20 -9.61 -9.46
C THR A 44 15.04 -11.13 -9.56
N ILE A 45 15.31 -11.86 -8.47
CA ILE A 45 15.05 -13.28 -8.29
C ILE A 45 13.55 -13.61 -8.42
N PHE A 46 12.62 -12.70 -8.08
CA PHE A 46 11.19 -12.88 -8.37
C PHE A 46 10.86 -12.73 -9.88
N THR A 47 11.76 -12.12 -10.65
CA THR A 47 11.68 -11.95 -12.12
C THR A 47 12.57 -12.93 -12.89
N SER A 48 13.25 -13.85 -12.19
CA SER A 48 14.18 -14.83 -12.77
C SER A 48 13.46 -15.99 -13.45
N SER A 49 13.94 -16.37 -14.64
CA SER A 49 13.54 -17.56 -15.41
C SER A 49 13.82 -18.90 -14.69
N THR A 50 14.57 -18.90 -13.59
CA THR A 50 14.56 -20.00 -12.60
C THR A 50 13.36 -19.79 -11.69
N ALA A 51 12.21 -20.32 -12.12
CA ALA A 51 10.89 -20.05 -11.54
C ALA A 51 10.87 -20.00 -10.00
N PRO A 52 10.31 -18.94 -9.38
CA PRO A 52 9.60 -19.14 -8.13
C PRO A 52 8.24 -19.75 -8.51
N VAL A 53 8.09 -21.06 -8.34
CA VAL A 53 6.79 -21.72 -8.55
C VAL A 53 5.90 -21.26 -7.41
N PHE A 54 5.21 -20.13 -7.55
CA PHE A 54 4.16 -19.77 -6.61
C PHE A 54 2.95 -20.70 -6.80
N CYS A 55 2.00 -20.67 -5.88
CA CYS A 55 0.79 -21.47 -5.95
C CYS A 55 -0.21 -20.86 -6.96
N GLY A 56 0.17 -20.83 -8.24
CA GLY A 56 -0.64 -20.22 -9.30
C GLY A 56 -2.01 -20.86 -9.49
N HIS A 57 -2.17 -22.13 -9.13
CA HIS A 57 -3.47 -22.81 -9.11
C HIS A 57 -4.47 -22.19 -8.11
N LEU A 58 -4.01 -21.36 -7.17
CA LEU A 58 -4.88 -20.61 -6.26
C LEU A 58 -5.52 -19.39 -6.93
N ILE A 59 -4.97 -18.90 -8.05
CA ILE A 59 -5.50 -17.75 -8.79
C ILE A 59 -6.63 -18.24 -9.72
N THR A 60 -7.76 -18.59 -9.11
CA THR A 60 -9.01 -18.91 -9.80
C THR A 60 -10.01 -17.77 -9.62
N GLU A 61 -11.01 -17.70 -10.50
CA GLU A 61 -12.10 -16.73 -10.34
C GLU A 61 -12.82 -16.89 -8.99
N ALA A 62 -13.08 -18.13 -8.56
CA ALA A 62 -13.73 -18.41 -7.29
C ALA A 62 -12.91 -17.90 -6.10
N ASN A 63 -11.61 -18.19 -6.07
CA ASN A 63 -10.74 -17.77 -4.98
C ASN A 63 -10.55 -16.25 -4.94
N VAL A 64 -10.40 -15.60 -6.10
CA VAL A 64 -10.26 -14.13 -6.15
C VAL A 64 -11.56 -13.46 -5.69
N LYS A 65 -12.74 -14.00 -6.07
CA LYS A 65 -14.03 -13.49 -5.59
C LYS A 65 -14.21 -13.71 -4.10
N ALA A 66 -13.85 -14.87 -3.57
CA ALA A 66 -13.90 -15.17 -2.14
C ALA A 66 -13.00 -14.21 -1.34
N LEU A 67 -11.77 -13.98 -1.83
CA LEU A 67 -10.86 -13.01 -1.25
C LEU A 67 -11.46 -11.60 -1.24
N GLN A 68 -12.05 -11.15 -2.35
CA GLN A 68 -12.69 -9.83 -2.41
C GLN A 68 -13.87 -9.72 -1.45
N ALA A 69 -14.67 -10.78 -1.32
CA ALA A 69 -15.80 -10.82 -0.39
C ALA A 69 -15.38 -10.78 1.09
N ALA A 70 -14.17 -11.23 1.42
CA ALA A 70 -13.61 -11.15 2.77
C ALA A 70 -13.08 -9.75 3.14
N GLU A 71 -13.11 -8.79 2.20
CA GLU A 71 -12.68 -7.40 2.39
C GLU A 71 -11.29 -7.24 3.06
N PRO A 72 -10.22 -7.86 2.52
CA PRO A 72 -8.89 -7.85 3.14
C PRO A 72 -8.29 -6.44 3.28
N TRP A 73 -8.83 -5.46 2.56
CA TRP A 73 -8.45 -4.05 2.66
C TRP A 73 -8.91 -3.36 3.95
N GLN A 74 -9.83 -3.95 4.72
CA GLN A 74 -10.26 -3.37 6.00
C GLN A 74 -9.12 -3.23 7.00
N VAL A 75 -8.07 -4.06 6.87
CA VAL A 75 -6.85 -3.93 7.68
C VAL A 75 -6.18 -2.56 7.52
N ILE A 76 -6.36 -1.88 6.38
CA ILE A 76 -5.78 -0.55 6.15
C ILE A 76 -6.57 0.52 6.89
N ARG A 77 -7.84 0.30 7.26
CA ARG A 77 -8.73 1.36 7.77
C ARG A 77 -8.16 2.04 9.02
N ASN A 78 -8.12 3.37 9.03
CA ASN A 78 -7.77 4.12 10.25
C ASN A 78 -8.94 4.11 11.22
N THR A 79 -8.71 3.62 12.44
CA THR A 79 -9.67 3.68 13.54
C THR A 79 -9.37 4.81 14.51
N LEU A 80 -8.21 5.44 14.40
CA LEU A 80 -7.78 6.49 15.31
C LEU A 80 -8.17 7.88 14.79
N PRO A 81 -8.41 8.84 15.71
CA PRO A 81 -8.50 10.25 15.33
C PRO A 81 -7.23 10.64 14.58
N PRO A 82 -7.32 11.41 13.47
CA PRO A 82 -6.14 11.83 12.75
C PRO A 82 -5.29 12.65 13.72
N ILE A 83 -4.15 12.08 14.11
CA ILE A 83 -3.07 12.80 14.80
C ILE A 83 -2.59 13.98 13.92
N LEU A 84 -2.89 13.86 12.62
CA LEU A 84 -2.41 14.67 11.51
C LEU A 84 -3.10 16.03 11.41
N PHE A 85 -4.25 16.26 12.04
CA PHE A 85 -4.94 17.57 12.00
C PHE A 85 -5.21 18.08 13.41
N LYS A 86 -5.01 19.39 13.63
CA LYS A 86 -5.44 20.04 14.88
C LYS A 86 -6.93 19.80 15.12
N ALA A 87 -7.33 19.66 16.38
CA ALA A 87 -8.74 19.65 16.75
C ALA A 87 -9.39 21.00 16.37
N ASP A 88 -10.69 20.97 16.07
CA ASP A 88 -11.54 22.16 15.84
C ASP A 88 -11.24 23.01 14.59
N VAL A 89 -10.67 22.42 13.53
CA VAL A 89 -10.55 23.12 12.25
C VAL A 89 -11.95 23.41 11.66
N GLY A 90 -12.34 24.69 11.71
CA GLY A 90 -13.59 25.18 11.13
C GLY A 90 -13.50 25.52 9.64
N GLY A 91 -14.59 26.01 9.07
CA GLY A 91 -14.62 26.59 7.72
C GLY A 91 -14.30 25.60 6.58
N ARG A 92 -13.64 26.10 5.52
CA ARG A 92 -13.32 25.32 4.32
C ARG A 92 -12.37 24.17 4.59
N LEU A 93 -11.42 24.35 5.50
CA LEU A 93 -10.44 23.31 5.81
C LEU A 93 -11.07 22.16 6.60
N GLY A 94 -11.95 22.45 7.56
CA GLY A 94 -12.74 21.41 8.25
C GLY A 94 -13.59 20.56 7.30
N ILE A 95 -14.11 21.16 6.22
CA ILE A 95 -14.83 20.42 5.16
C ILE A 95 -13.87 19.47 4.44
N SER A 96 -12.67 19.93 4.08
CA SER A 96 -11.68 19.12 3.37
C SER A 96 -11.12 17.98 4.21
N VAL A 97 -10.94 18.17 5.52
CA VAL A 97 -10.55 17.09 6.45
C VAL A 97 -11.63 16.01 6.49
N ARG A 98 -12.92 16.38 6.53
CA ARG A 98 -14.02 15.41 6.46
C ARG A 98 -14.04 14.67 5.14
N GLN A 99 -13.92 15.38 4.02
CA GLN A 99 -13.84 14.78 2.69
C GLN A 99 -12.66 13.82 2.55
N TYR A 100 -11.53 14.12 3.19
CA TYR A 100 -10.39 13.22 3.24
C TYR A 100 -10.71 11.93 4.01
N ARG A 101 -11.38 12.02 5.17
CA ARG A 101 -11.81 10.84 5.93
C ARG A 101 -12.82 9.97 5.16
N ASP A 102 -13.76 10.61 4.47
CA ASP A 102 -14.75 9.89 3.64
C ASP A 102 -14.07 9.16 2.48
N PHE A 103 -13.07 9.80 1.86
CA PHE A 103 -12.25 9.18 0.82
C PHE A 103 -11.43 8.02 1.35
N GLU A 104 -10.79 8.21 2.50
CA GLU A 104 -10.00 7.17 3.17
C GLU A 104 -10.82 5.89 3.32
N ALA A 105 -12.04 6.01 3.85
CA ALA A 105 -12.94 4.89 4.02
C ALA A 105 -13.40 4.27 2.69
N SER A 106 -13.56 5.07 1.64
CA SER A 106 -14.12 4.64 0.36
C SER A 106 -13.10 3.95 -0.56
N GLU A 107 -11.80 4.22 -0.38
CA GLU A 107 -10.76 3.87 -1.37
C GLU A 107 -9.72 2.88 -0.82
N LEU A 108 -10.00 2.27 0.34
CA LEU A 108 -9.23 1.18 0.94
C LEU A 108 -8.94 0.06 -0.09
N ILE A 109 -9.97 -0.33 -0.83
CA ILE A 109 -9.87 -1.36 -1.87
C ILE A 109 -8.86 -0.97 -2.95
N ALA A 110 -8.89 0.26 -3.44
CA ALA A 110 -8.01 0.71 -4.51
C ALA A 110 -6.55 0.73 -4.07
N TYR A 111 -6.31 1.13 -2.81
CA TYR A 111 -4.99 1.11 -2.22
C TYR A 111 -4.46 -0.31 -2.03
N TRP A 112 -5.22 -1.17 -1.35
CA TRP A 112 -4.86 -2.57 -1.11
C TRP A 112 -4.60 -3.32 -2.43
N GLU A 113 -5.47 -3.14 -3.41
CA GLU A 113 -5.29 -3.76 -4.72
C GLU A 113 -4.06 -3.21 -5.43
N SER A 114 -3.61 -1.99 -5.16
CA SER A 114 -2.40 -1.49 -5.80
C SER A 114 -1.13 -2.21 -5.29
N THR A 115 -1.15 -2.74 -4.07
CA THR A 115 -0.01 -3.43 -3.43
C THR A 115 -0.04 -4.95 -3.59
N HIS A 116 -1.18 -5.54 -3.99
CA HIS A 116 -1.32 -7.00 -4.17
C HIS A 116 -1.59 -7.35 -5.64
N LYS A 117 -0.63 -7.12 -6.52
CA LYS A 117 -0.80 -7.40 -7.94
C LYS A 117 -0.66 -8.89 -8.24
N PHE A 118 -1.76 -9.55 -8.61
CA PHE A 118 -1.72 -10.94 -9.07
C PHE A 118 -0.93 -11.13 -10.39
N PRO A 119 -0.08 -12.17 -10.48
CA PRO A 119 0.54 -12.63 -11.73
C PRO A 119 -0.44 -13.45 -12.58
N ILE A 120 -1.48 -12.79 -13.13
CA ILE A 120 -2.47 -13.45 -13.99
C ILE A 120 -1.86 -13.77 -15.35
N THR A 121 -1.84 -15.05 -15.71
CA THR A 121 -1.25 -15.56 -16.97
C THR A 121 -2.29 -15.72 -18.08
N ALA A 122 -1.85 -15.83 -19.33
CA ALA A 122 -2.72 -16.12 -20.47
C ALA A 122 -3.49 -17.44 -20.30
N ALA A 123 -2.87 -18.46 -19.69
CA ALA A 123 -3.52 -19.73 -19.40
C ALA A 123 -4.67 -19.59 -18.39
N MET A 124 -4.50 -18.76 -17.36
CA MET A 124 -5.56 -18.46 -16.39
C MET A 124 -6.72 -17.71 -17.04
N ILE A 125 -6.42 -16.76 -17.94
CA ILE A 125 -7.45 -16.01 -18.70
C ILE A 125 -8.22 -16.95 -19.64
N ALA A 126 -7.54 -17.91 -20.27
CA ALA A 126 -8.20 -18.91 -21.11
C ALA A 126 -9.17 -19.80 -20.32
N GLN A 127 -8.88 -20.07 -19.05
CA GLN A 127 -9.77 -20.82 -18.15
C GLN A 127 -10.93 -19.97 -17.61
N SER A 128 -10.69 -18.68 -17.32
CA SER A 128 -11.73 -17.73 -16.92
C SER A 128 -11.50 -16.36 -17.58
N PRO A 129 -12.33 -15.97 -18.56
CA PRO A 129 -12.29 -14.63 -19.15
C PRO A 129 -12.50 -13.51 -18.11
N TRP A 130 -13.16 -13.81 -16.98
CA TRP A 130 -13.32 -12.86 -15.88
C TRP A 130 -11.98 -12.42 -15.29
N LEU A 131 -11.00 -13.33 -15.17
CA LEU A 131 -9.64 -12.99 -14.72
C LEU A 131 -8.93 -12.04 -15.69
N GLY A 132 -9.29 -12.03 -16.98
CA GLY A 132 -8.80 -11.03 -17.93
C GLY A 132 -9.40 -9.64 -17.73
N ALA A 133 -10.66 -9.57 -17.29
CA ALA A 133 -11.34 -8.30 -17.00
C ALA A 133 -10.96 -7.72 -15.63
N PHE A 134 -10.59 -8.57 -14.66
CA PHE A 134 -10.31 -8.18 -13.30
C PHE A 134 -9.19 -7.10 -13.16
N PRO A 135 -8.01 -7.21 -13.81
CA PRO A 135 -7.00 -6.15 -13.79
C PRO A 135 -7.51 -4.79 -14.29
N LYS A 136 -8.43 -4.77 -15.26
CA LYS A 136 -9.01 -3.52 -15.79
C LYS A 136 -9.85 -2.81 -14.73
N GLN A 137 -10.68 -3.56 -14.00
CA GLN A 137 -11.50 -2.99 -12.92
C GLN A 137 -10.64 -2.40 -11.80
N ARG A 138 -9.57 -3.11 -11.42
CA ARG A 138 -8.57 -2.63 -10.45
C ARG A 138 -7.88 -1.36 -10.90
N ASN A 139 -7.44 -1.32 -12.15
CA ASN A 139 -6.82 -0.12 -12.73
C ASN A 139 -7.77 1.06 -12.75
N ASN A 140 -9.06 0.85 -13.05
CA ASN A 140 -10.07 1.89 -12.99
C ASN A 140 -10.24 2.44 -11.57
N ARG A 141 -10.33 1.58 -10.56
CA ARG A 141 -10.38 1.99 -9.14
C ARG A 141 -9.15 2.79 -8.75
N ARG A 142 -7.94 2.30 -9.06
CA ARG A 142 -6.68 3.03 -8.83
C ARG A 142 -6.66 4.40 -9.52
N SER A 143 -7.14 4.49 -10.76
CA SER A 143 -7.23 5.76 -11.49
C SER A 143 -8.22 6.72 -10.85
N HIS A 144 -9.36 6.23 -10.35
CA HIS A 144 -10.35 7.04 -9.64
C HIS A 144 -9.75 7.61 -8.34
N ALA A 145 -9.19 6.74 -7.50
CA ALA A 145 -8.52 7.12 -6.26
C ALA A 145 -7.38 8.13 -6.50
N GLY A 146 -6.55 7.88 -7.52
CA GLY A 146 -5.46 8.78 -7.91
C GLY A 146 -5.95 10.15 -8.39
N ASN A 147 -7.06 10.22 -9.11
CA ASN A 147 -7.65 11.48 -9.56
C ASN A 147 -8.23 12.29 -8.39
N TRP A 148 -8.92 11.64 -7.45
CA TRP A 148 -9.39 12.31 -6.24
C TRP A 148 -8.22 12.88 -5.44
N ARG A 149 -7.17 12.06 -5.22
CA ARG A 149 -5.97 12.49 -4.47
C ARG A 149 -5.34 13.75 -5.07
N LYS A 150 -5.22 13.80 -6.40
CA LYS A 150 -4.71 14.99 -7.11
C LYS A 150 -5.56 16.24 -6.86
N ARG A 151 -6.88 16.09 -6.74
CA ARG A 151 -7.80 17.20 -6.47
C ARG A 151 -7.71 17.69 -5.01
N MET A 152 -7.46 16.79 -4.07
CA MET A 152 -7.41 17.15 -2.63
C MET A 152 -6.08 17.78 -2.23
N LEU A 153 -4.99 17.42 -2.92
CA LEU A 153 -3.63 17.81 -2.56
C LEU A 153 -3.39 19.32 -2.37
N PRO A 154 -3.93 20.24 -3.21
CA PRO A 154 -3.74 21.67 -3.00
C PRO A 154 -4.29 22.15 -1.65
N THR A 155 -5.45 21.62 -1.23
CA THR A 155 -6.05 22.01 0.05
C THR A 155 -5.24 21.51 1.24
N LEU A 156 -4.62 20.33 1.11
CA LEU A 156 -3.79 19.75 2.15
C LEU A 156 -2.44 20.46 2.27
N ILE A 157 -1.84 20.87 1.14
CA ILE A 157 -0.65 21.74 1.15
C ILE A 157 -0.98 23.07 1.83
N GLN A 158 -2.14 23.67 1.52
CA GLN A 158 -2.57 24.90 2.18
C GLN A 158 -2.74 24.70 3.70
N ALA A 159 -3.27 23.55 4.12
CA ALA A 159 -3.40 23.19 5.52
C ALA A 159 -2.04 23.10 6.24
N MET A 160 -1.03 22.54 5.57
CA MET A 160 0.35 22.50 6.10
C MET A 160 0.95 23.91 6.20
N ILE A 161 0.78 24.74 5.17
CA ILE A 161 1.27 26.13 5.16
C ILE A 161 0.65 26.95 6.31
N GLU A 162 -0.63 26.73 6.58
CA GLU A 162 -1.36 27.38 7.67
C GLU A 162 -1.17 26.69 9.04
N VAL A 163 -0.31 25.67 9.13
CA VAL A 163 0.05 24.98 10.37
C VAL A 163 -1.15 24.29 11.04
N TRP A 164 -2.06 23.75 10.22
CA TRP A 164 -3.20 22.92 10.66
C TRP A 164 -2.92 21.42 10.65
N CYS A 165 -1.91 21.00 9.89
CA CYS A 165 -1.37 19.66 9.84
C CYS A 165 0.14 19.70 9.60
N ASP A 166 0.88 18.71 10.09
CA ASP A 166 2.32 18.62 9.91
C ASP A 166 2.69 17.74 8.70
N LEU A 167 3.99 17.56 8.48
CA LEU A 167 4.52 16.71 7.42
C LEU A 167 4.18 15.24 7.62
N ASP A 168 3.82 14.85 8.85
CA ASP A 168 3.40 13.51 9.21
C ASP A 168 2.15 13.05 8.45
N LEU A 169 1.32 13.99 7.97
CA LEU A 169 0.22 13.71 7.04
C LEU A 169 0.69 12.93 5.81
N LEU A 170 1.94 13.12 5.40
CA LEU A 170 2.53 12.40 4.26
C LEU A 170 2.92 10.95 4.59
N LEU A 171 3.01 10.58 5.88
CA LEU A 171 3.25 9.20 6.35
C LEU A 171 1.97 8.35 6.34
N ASP A 172 0.81 8.98 6.18
CA ASP A 172 -0.46 8.28 6.07
C ASP A 172 -0.50 7.42 4.78
N PRO A 173 -0.91 6.14 4.83
CA PRO A 173 -0.92 5.24 3.68
C PRO A 173 -1.58 5.81 2.42
N PHE A 174 -2.61 6.64 2.55
CA PHE A 174 -3.29 7.25 1.39
C PHE A 174 -2.50 8.39 0.75
N PHE A 175 -1.61 9.01 1.53
CA PHE A 175 -0.60 9.97 1.07
C PHE A 175 0.70 9.32 0.65
N LEU A 176 1.06 8.16 1.21
CA LEU A 176 2.09 7.30 0.63
C LEU A 176 1.71 7.03 -0.83
N HIS A 177 2.68 7.13 -1.72
CA HIS A 177 2.41 7.04 -3.15
C HIS A 177 1.81 5.68 -3.52
N PHE A 178 0.80 5.67 -4.38
CA PHE A 178 0.48 4.45 -5.14
C PHE A 178 1.78 3.91 -5.75
N PRO A 179 2.00 2.58 -5.74
CA PRO A 179 3.16 1.98 -6.36
C PRO A 179 3.39 2.54 -7.76
N LYS A 180 4.62 3.01 -8.00
CA LYS A 180 5.11 3.40 -9.31
C LYS A 180 5.25 2.15 -10.18
N ARG A 181 5.38 2.35 -11.48
CA ARG A 181 5.62 1.22 -12.42
C ARG A 181 6.92 0.47 -12.14
N THR A 182 7.87 1.14 -11.48
CA THR A 182 9.17 0.60 -11.07
C THR A 182 9.11 -0.23 -9.80
N ASP A 183 8.02 -0.12 -9.02
CA ASP A 183 7.89 -0.79 -7.74
C ASP A 183 7.34 -2.20 -7.99
N ASP A 184 8.01 -3.23 -7.47
CA ASP A 184 7.51 -4.60 -7.56
C ASP A 184 6.51 -4.88 -6.43
N VAL A 185 5.24 -4.83 -6.80
CA VAL A 185 4.10 -5.09 -5.93
C VAL A 185 3.35 -6.36 -6.35
N SER A 186 4.04 -7.26 -7.04
CA SER A 186 3.48 -8.53 -7.44
C SER A 186 3.31 -9.43 -6.23
N TRP A 187 2.09 -9.87 -5.97
CA TRP A 187 1.78 -10.82 -4.91
C TRP A 187 1.74 -12.22 -5.49
N TYR A 188 2.64 -13.08 -5.01
CA TYR A 188 2.82 -14.46 -5.43
C TYR A 188 2.28 -15.40 -4.34
N PRO A 189 1.02 -15.86 -4.40
CA PRO A 189 0.40 -16.63 -3.32
C PRO A 189 1.12 -17.95 -3.05
N GLY A 190 1.28 -18.31 -1.77
CA GLY A 190 1.88 -19.59 -1.34
C GLY A 190 3.36 -19.76 -1.72
N ILE A 191 4.06 -18.66 -2.02
CA ILE A 191 5.45 -18.71 -2.45
C ILE A 191 6.39 -19.12 -1.31
N ASP A 192 6.10 -18.73 -0.07
CA ASP A 192 7.02 -18.95 1.05
C ASP A 192 7.05 -20.42 1.49
N ALA A 193 5.90 -21.04 1.71
CA ALA A 193 5.74 -22.46 2.04
C ALA A 193 6.30 -23.33 0.92
N ARG A 194 5.93 -23.03 -0.33
CA ARG A 194 6.40 -23.80 -1.49
C ARG A 194 7.91 -23.68 -1.68
N ARG A 195 8.48 -22.48 -1.54
CA ARG A 195 9.92 -22.29 -1.63
C ARG A 195 10.66 -23.03 -0.51
N ALA A 196 10.13 -23.00 0.71
CA ALA A 196 10.71 -23.72 1.83
C ALA A 196 10.72 -25.25 1.57
N ASN A 197 9.62 -25.79 1.01
CA ASN A 197 9.54 -27.19 0.61
C ASN A 197 10.48 -27.55 -0.55
N LEU A 198 10.71 -26.62 -1.49
CA LEU A 198 11.66 -26.83 -2.59
C LEU A 198 13.13 -26.82 -2.10
N VAL A 199 13.44 -26.03 -1.08
CA VAL A 199 14.78 -25.97 -0.47
C VAL A 199 15.02 -27.18 0.44
N ASP A 200 14.02 -27.56 1.24
CA ASP A 200 14.06 -28.72 2.12
C ASP A 200 12.74 -29.53 2.01
N PRO A 201 12.72 -30.60 1.18
CA PRO A 201 11.54 -31.44 1.02
C PRO A 201 11.09 -32.16 2.31
N GLN A 202 11.97 -32.29 3.32
CA GLN A 202 11.60 -32.93 4.59
C GLN A 202 10.80 -32.01 5.51
N LEU A 203 10.84 -30.69 5.26
CA LEU A 203 10.12 -29.70 6.03
C LEU A 203 8.60 -29.87 5.93
N ASN A 204 8.13 -30.37 4.77
CA ASN A 204 6.73 -30.69 4.48
C ASN A 204 5.74 -29.63 4.98
N ARG A 205 6.04 -28.35 4.74
CA ARG A 205 5.14 -27.25 5.11
C ARG A 205 3.85 -27.40 4.32
N ARG A 206 2.72 -27.27 5.01
CA ARG A 206 1.41 -27.20 4.36
C ARG A 206 1.38 -25.96 3.46
N GLU A 207 1.15 -26.16 2.17
CA GLU A 207 0.87 -25.06 1.24
C GLU A 207 -0.57 -24.55 1.42
N PRO A 208 -0.82 -23.26 1.19
CA PRO A 208 -2.17 -22.70 1.31
C PRO A 208 -3.10 -23.31 0.26
N THR A 209 -4.35 -23.53 0.66
CA THR A 209 -5.41 -24.10 -0.18
C THR A 209 -6.28 -23.04 -0.86
N ASP A 210 -6.24 -21.81 -0.38
CA ASP A 210 -6.91 -20.66 -0.97
C ASP A 210 -6.09 -19.36 -0.83
N LEU A 211 -6.64 -18.26 -1.37
CA LEU A 211 -5.98 -16.96 -1.32
C LEU A 211 -6.04 -16.29 0.06
N LEU A 212 -6.95 -16.69 0.94
CA LEU A 212 -7.01 -16.16 2.31
C LEU A 212 -5.88 -16.74 3.15
N GLU A 213 -5.69 -18.06 3.11
CA GLU A 213 -4.54 -18.72 3.77
C GLU A 213 -3.20 -18.19 3.22
N ALA A 214 -3.10 -17.97 1.91
CA ALA A 214 -1.90 -17.37 1.32
C ALA A 214 -1.69 -15.90 1.74
N LEU A 215 -2.77 -15.17 2.01
CA LEU A 215 -2.69 -13.79 2.50
C LEU A 215 -2.23 -13.76 3.96
N GLU A 216 -2.69 -14.70 4.78
CA GLU A 216 -2.22 -14.84 6.17
C GLU A 216 -0.73 -15.16 6.22
N GLU A 217 -0.26 -16.07 5.36
CA GLU A 217 1.15 -16.45 5.26
C GLU A 217 2.06 -15.26 4.93
N THR A 218 1.65 -14.42 3.97
CA THR A 218 2.41 -13.23 3.54
C THR A 218 2.17 -12.00 4.44
N GLY A 219 1.07 -12.00 5.20
CA GLY A 219 0.59 -10.85 5.96
C GLY A 219 1.50 -10.41 7.11
N THR A 220 2.32 -11.31 7.65
CA THR A 220 3.28 -11.00 8.73
C THR A 220 4.60 -10.41 8.25
N ALA A 221 4.92 -10.55 6.96
CA ALA A 221 6.24 -10.23 6.41
C ALA A 221 6.25 -8.97 5.53
N ASP A 222 5.09 -8.47 5.14
CA ASP A 222 4.97 -7.38 4.16
C ASP A 222 4.97 -5.99 4.84
N PRO A 223 6.02 -5.16 4.62
CA PRO A 223 6.20 -3.90 5.36
C PRO A 223 5.13 -2.85 5.04
N TRP A 224 4.47 -2.91 3.88
CA TRP A 224 3.50 -1.90 3.46
C TRP A 224 2.26 -1.80 4.37
N ARG A 225 2.06 -2.73 5.30
CA ARG A 225 1.03 -2.63 6.33
C ARG A 225 1.44 -1.62 7.39
N ASN A 226 0.83 -0.43 7.31
CA ASN A 226 0.45 0.34 8.49
C ASN A 226 1.57 0.59 9.52
N HIS A 227 2.79 0.91 9.07
CA HIS A 227 4.00 1.06 9.90
C HIS A 227 3.78 1.79 11.24
N PHE A 228 2.88 2.78 11.28
CA PHE A 228 2.57 3.52 12.50
C PHE A 228 1.11 3.42 12.99
N ARG A 229 0.21 2.70 12.29
CA ARG A 229 -1.20 2.61 12.74
C ARG A 229 -1.39 1.57 13.84
N ASP A 230 -0.69 0.45 13.74
CA ASP A 230 -0.72 -0.59 14.79
C ASP A 230 0.20 -0.25 15.96
N HIS A 231 1.21 0.60 15.72
CA HIS A 231 2.20 1.06 16.69
C HIS A 231 2.22 2.59 16.80
N THR A 232 1.10 3.22 17.14
CA THR A 232 1.03 4.69 17.21
C THR A 232 2.01 5.34 18.20
N ALA A 233 2.51 4.58 19.17
CA ALA A 233 3.57 5.04 20.07
C ALA A 233 4.93 5.24 19.36
N GLU A 234 5.12 4.58 18.22
CA GLU A 234 6.32 4.66 17.38
C GLU A 234 6.16 5.71 16.26
N HIS A 235 5.05 6.44 16.23
CA HIS A 235 4.81 7.48 15.22
C HIS A 235 5.78 8.66 15.43
N PRO A 236 6.50 9.13 14.40
CA PRO A 236 7.54 10.16 14.54
C PRO A 236 7.05 11.53 15.06
N ALA A 237 5.74 11.77 15.01
CA ALA A 237 5.12 13.01 15.48
C ALA A 237 4.61 12.96 16.94
N ARG A 238 4.90 11.89 17.70
CA ARG A 238 4.55 11.79 19.14
C ARG A 238 5.66 12.24 20.07
#